data_AF-A0A930AMQ7-F1
#
_entry.id   AF-A0A930AMQ7-F1
#
_cell.length_a   1.000
_cell.length_b   1.000
_cell.length_c   1.000
_cell.angle_alpha   90.00
_cell.angle_beta   90.00
_cell.angle_gamma   90.00
#
_symmetry.space_group_name_H-M   'P 1'
#
loop_
_entity.id
_entity.type
_entity.pdbx_description
1 polymer ?
#
loop_
_entity_poly.entity_id
_entity_poly.type
_entity_poly.pdbx_seq_one_letter_code
_entity_poly.pdbx_strand_id
1 'polypeptide(L)'
;MMQLGSSVLVALITAGGYVMVAWINGNNKQQQKEIANNLEKITNQMQSIQEEVKRTNKLAELNVESIRHSQQFLLYDAMERALKRGYTTTAEIREIGALFKNYEDRGGNGAIHDMHEKFITLGIHDYL
;
A
#
# COMPACT_ATOMS: atom_id res chain seq x y z
N MET A 1 7.10 13.50 1.82
CA MET A 1 5.99 14.45 2.07
C MET A 1 4.69 13.68 2.13
N MET A 2 3.67 14.18 2.86
CA MET A 2 2.35 13.58 3.18
C MET A 2 2.25 12.71 4.44
N GLN A 3 2.51 13.31 5.62
CA GLN A 3 1.73 13.02 6.86
C GLN A 3 0.65 14.09 7.13
N LEU A 4 0.56 15.11 6.28
CA LEU A 4 -0.26 16.31 6.50
C LEU A 4 -1.77 16.08 6.33
N GLY A 5 -2.21 15.02 5.63
CA GLY A 5 -3.63 14.82 5.33
C GLY A 5 -4.49 14.52 6.55
N SER A 6 -4.07 13.58 7.40
CA SER A 6 -4.88 13.11 8.54
C SER A 6 -4.90 14.11 9.70
N SER A 7 -3.76 14.75 10.00
CA SER A 7 -3.66 15.72 11.10
C SER A 7 -4.43 17.01 10.82
N VAL A 8 -4.45 17.47 9.56
CA VAL A 8 -5.20 18.66 9.14
C VAL A 8 -6.71 18.41 9.18
N LEU A 9 -7.17 17.23 8.73
CA LEU A 9 -8.58 16.83 8.84
C LEU A 9 -9.06 16.80 10.30
N VAL A 10 -8.26 16.23 11.21
CA VAL A 10 -8.58 16.19 12.65
C VAL A 10 -8.60 17.60 13.26
N ALA A 11 -7.64 18.45 12.90
CA ALA A 11 -7.57 19.83 13.41
C ALA A 11 -8.77 20.68 12.93
N LEU A 12 -9.18 20.56 11.66
CA LEU A 12 -10.31 21.31 11.10
C LEU A 12 -11.64 20.89 11.72
N ILE A 13 -11.84 19.59 11.98
CA ILE A 13 -13.08 19.07 12.59
C ILE A 13 -13.13 19.41 14.08
N THR A 14 -12.00 19.32 14.79
CA THR A 14 -11.93 19.70 16.21
C THR A 14 -12.19 21.20 16.38
N ALA A 15 -11.54 22.05 15.57
CA ALA A 15 -11.79 23.49 15.56
C ALA A 15 -13.24 23.83 15.17
N GLY A 16 -13.82 23.12 14.18
CA GLY A 16 -15.22 23.28 13.79
C GLY A 16 -16.21 22.92 14.90
N GLY A 17 -15.94 21.87 15.68
CA GLY A 17 -16.75 21.47 16.83
C GLY A 17 -16.79 22.52 17.94
N TYR A 18 -15.64 23.13 18.27
CA TYR A 18 -15.58 24.21 19.26
C TYR A 18 -16.30 25.49 18.81
N VAL A 19 -16.17 25.86 17.53
CA VAL A 19 -16.86 27.03 16.95
C VAL A 19 -18.38 26.83 16.96
N MET A 20 -18.87 25.62 16.70
CA MET A 20 -20.30 25.32 16.71
C MET A 20 -20.92 25.44 18.11
N VAL A 21 -20.21 25.01 19.16
CA VAL A 21 -20.64 25.16 20.57
C VAL A 21 -20.72 26.63 20.99
N ALA A 22 -19.76 27.45 20.59
CA ALA A 22 -19.76 28.88 20.88
C ALA A 22 -20.90 29.64 20.17
N TRP A 23 -21.35 29.16 19.01
CA TRP A 23 -22.44 29.77 18.24
C TRP A 23 -23.83 29.51 18.83
N ILE A 24 -24.01 28.45 19.64
CA ILE A 24 -25.28 28.06 20.30
C ILE A 24 -25.51 28.85 21.62
N ASN A 25 -24.94 30.05 21.74
CA ASN A 25 -25.12 30.96 22.90
C ASN A 25 -26.50 31.64 22.90
N GLY A 26 -27.56 30.83 22.98
CA GLY A 26 -28.97 31.26 23.04
C GLY A 26 -29.88 30.26 23.78
N ASN A 27 -29.63 30.06 25.08
CA ASN A 27 -30.60 29.66 26.12
C ASN A 27 -31.49 28.40 25.97
N ASN A 28 -31.05 27.30 25.33
CA ASN A 28 -31.82 26.04 25.37
C ASN A 28 -31.00 24.83 25.87
N LYS A 29 -31.01 24.59 27.20
CA LYS A 29 -30.20 23.55 27.90
C LYS A 29 -30.44 22.12 27.39
N GLN A 30 -31.63 21.84 26.86
CA GLN A 30 -31.98 20.52 26.32
C GLN A 30 -31.32 20.28 24.96
N GLN A 31 -31.32 21.31 24.08
CA GLN A 31 -30.56 21.29 22.83
C GLN A 31 -29.05 21.20 23.09
N GLN A 32 -28.53 21.84 24.14
CA GLN A 32 -27.11 21.71 24.53
C GLN A 32 -26.74 20.28 24.90
N LYS A 33 -27.58 19.57 25.66
CA LYS A 33 -27.34 18.16 26.01
C LYS A 33 -27.40 17.23 24.80
N GLU A 34 -28.35 17.45 23.90
CA GLU A 34 -28.44 16.66 22.67
C GLU A 34 -27.25 16.89 21.74
N ILE A 35 -26.80 18.14 21.61
CA ILE A 35 -25.63 18.50 20.81
C ILE A 35 -24.37 17.90 21.42
N ALA A 36 -24.18 17.99 22.74
CA ALA A 36 -23.07 17.35 23.44
C ALA A 36 -23.04 15.84 23.24
N ASN A 37 -24.18 15.16 23.40
CA ASN A 37 -24.29 13.71 23.17
C ASN A 37 -24.01 13.33 21.71
N ASN A 38 -24.46 14.13 20.75
CA ASN A 38 -24.20 13.88 19.33
C ASN A 38 -22.73 14.12 18.99
N LEU A 39 -22.08 15.13 19.57
CA LEU A 39 -20.65 15.38 19.43
C LEU A 39 -19.80 14.25 20.03
N GLU A 40 -20.20 13.71 21.18
CA GLU A 40 -19.56 12.55 21.80
C GLU A 40 -19.64 11.33 20.88
N LYS A 41 -20.83 11.05 20.32
CA LYS A 41 -21.01 9.97 19.34
C LYS A 41 -20.14 10.16 18.10
N ILE A 42 -20.09 11.37 17.54
CA ILE A 42 -19.24 11.70 16.39
C ILE A 42 -17.77 11.50 16.75
N THR A 43 -17.33 11.92 17.94
CA THR A 43 -15.95 11.75 18.41
C THR A 43 -15.57 10.29 18.52
N ASN A 44 -16.44 9.46 19.10
CA ASN A 44 -16.21 8.02 19.24
C ASN A 44 -16.18 7.32 17.87
N GLN A 45 -17.07 7.69 16.96
CA GLN A 45 -17.05 7.20 15.57
C GLN A 45 -15.75 7.60 14.87
N MET A 46 -15.27 8.83 15.04
CA MET A 46 -14.00 9.28 14.46
C MET A 46 -12.81 8.47 14.98
N GLN A 47 -12.75 8.19 16.29
CA GLN A 47 -11.69 7.37 16.86
C GLN A 47 -11.69 5.97 16.24
N SER A 48 -12.87 5.36 16.10
CA SER A 48 -12.99 4.03 15.46
C SER A 48 -12.54 4.04 13.99
N ILE A 49 -12.87 5.10 13.23
CA ILE A 49 -12.43 5.27 11.85
C ILE A 49 -10.91 5.44 11.78
N GLN A 50 -10.30 6.19 12.70
CA GLN A 50 -8.84 6.36 12.73
C GLN A 50 -8.13 5.03 12.99
N GLU A 51 -8.65 4.20 13.90
CA GLU A 51 -8.13 2.87 14.16
C GLU A 51 -8.29 1.94 12.96
N GLU A 52 -9.43 2.01 12.27
CA GLU A 52 -9.68 1.25 11.05
C GLU A 52 -8.73 1.65 9.92
N VAL A 53 -8.53 2.95 9.69
CA VAL A 53 -7.55 3.46 8.69
C VAL A 53 -6.14 2.98 9.01
N LYS A 54 -5.72 3.03 10.29
CA LYS A 54 -4.41 2.51 10.71
C LYS A 54 -4.27 1.00 10.44
N ARG A 55 -5.30 0.21 10.75
CA ARG A 55 -5.31 -1.24 10.48
C ARG A 55 -5.26 -1.52 8.98
N THR A 56 -6.06 -0.81 8.19
CA THR A 56 -6.11 -0.95 6.73
C THR A 56 -4.78 -0.58 6.08
N ASN A 57 -4.12 0.50 6.52
CA ASN A 57 -2.80 0.86 6.03
C ASN A 57 -1.76 -0.24 6.32
N LYS A 58 -1.76 -0.78 7.55
CA LYS A 58 -0.87 -1.90 7.91
C LYS A 58 -1.14 -3.15 7.07
N LEU A 59 -2.41 -3.45 6.78
CA LEU A 59 -2.77 -4.58 5.92
C LEU A 59 -2.32 -4.35 4.47
N ALA A 60 -2.45 -3.13 3.96
CA ALA A 60 -1.95 -2.76 2.64
C ALA A 60 -0.42 -2.94 2.55
N GLU A 61 0.33 -2.51 3.56
CA GLU A 61 1.78 -2.73 3.65
C GLU A 61 2.15 -4.23 3.63
N LEU A 62 1.46 -5.05 4.45
CA LEU A 62 1.67 -6.50 4.47
C LEU A 62 1.33 -7.16 3.13
N ASN A 63 0.30 -6.69 2.43
CA ASN A 63 -0.07 -7.18 1.11
C ASN A 63 0.97 -6.82 0.06
N VAL A 64 1.49 -5.59 0.06
CA VAL A 64 2.57 -5.18 -0.84
C VAL A 64 3.80 -6.07 -0.64
N GLU A 65 4.18 -6.33 0.61
CA GLU A 65 5.33 -7.19 0.92
C GLU A 65 5.09 -8.64 0.48
N SER A 66 3.89 -9.18 0.73
CA SER A 66 3.53 -10.56 0.34
C SER A 66 3.53 -10.75 -1.18
N ILE A 67 3.04 -9.75 -1.93
CA ILE A 67 3.11 -9.74 -3.39
C ILE A 67 4.56 -9.70 -3.86
N ARG A 68 5.40 -8.86 -3.25
CA ARG A 68 6.82 -8.75 -3.58
C ARG A 68 7.55 -10.08 -3.38
N HIS A 69 7.32 -10.76 -2.26
CA HIS A 69 7.91 -12.07 -1.99
C HIS A 69 7.47 -13.14 -2.99
N SER A 70 6.19 -13.12 -3.38
CA SER A 70 5.67 -14.06 -4.38
C SER A 70 6.29 -13.82 -5.76
N GLN A 71 6.42 -12.56 -6.19
CA GLN A 71 7.09 -12.21 -7.44
C GLN A 71 8.58 -12.59 -7.42
N GLN A 72 9.28 -12.34 -6.31
CA GLN A 72 10.66 -12.76 -6.13
C GLN A 72 10.81 -14.27 -6.29
N PHE A 73 9.95 -15.06 -5.64
CA PHE A 73 9.99 -16.52 -5.73
C PHE A 73 9.79 -17.01 -7.18
N LEU A 74 8.79 -16.48 -7.88
CA LEU A 74 8.51 -16.83 -9.28
C LEU A 74 9.66 -16.47 -10.23
N LEU A 75 10.24 -15.27 -10.05
CA LEU A 75 11.39 -14.82 -10.83
C LEU A 75 12.62 -15.71 -10.59
N TYR A 76 12.92 -16.02 -9.32
CA TYR A 76 14.00 -16.92 -8.96
C TYR A 76 13.82 -18.29 -9.61
N ASP A 77 12.66 -18.92 -9.43
CA ASP A 77 12.37 -20.27 -9.91
C ASP A 77 12.43 -20.35 -11.46
N ALA A 78 11.88 -19.36 -12.17
CA ALA A 78 11.91 -19.30 -13.62
C ALA A 78 13.34 -19.09 -14.17
N MET A 79 14.07 -18.12 -13.64
CA MET A 79 15.44 -17.84 -14.08
C MET A 79 16.40 -18.96 -13.67
N GLU A 80 16.20 -19.60 -12.52
CA GLU A 80 17.05 -20.72 -12.07
C GLU A 80 16.93 -21.89 -13.03
N ARG A 81 15.72 -22.21 -13.48
CA ARG A 81 15.50 -23.25 -14.51
C ARG A 81 16.20 -22.93 -15.81
N ALA A 82 16.09 -21.70 -16.32
CA ALA A 82 16.74 -21.29 -17.56
C ALA A 82 18.28 -21.32 -17.42
N LEU A 83 18.82 -20.80 -16.32
CA LEU A 83 20.26 -20.81 -16.03
C LEU A 83 20.81 -22.24 -15.90
N LYS A 84 20.11 -23.14 -15.21
CA LYS A 84 20.48 -24.57 -15.10
C LYS A 84 20.46 -25.27 -16.46
N ARG A 85 19.50 -24.92 -17.31
CA ARG A 85 19.33 -25.49 -18.65
C ARG A 85 20.34 -24.90 -19.67
N GLY A 86 20.89 -23.72 -19.39
CA GLY A 86 21.93 -23.08 -20.21
C GLY A 86 21.41 -22.31 -21.43
N TYR A 87 20.09 -22.17 -21.58
CA TYR A 87 19.47 -21.38 -22.64
C TYR A 87 18.12 -20.83 -22.20
N THR A 88 17.64 -19.81 -22.89
CA THR A 88 16.28 -19.28 -22.74
C THR A 88 15.52 -19.29 -24.07
N THR A 89 14.25 -18.92 -24.05
CA THR A 89 13.39 -18.76 -25.24
C THR A 89 12.96 -17.31 -25.37
N THR A 90 12.51 -16.90 -26.56
CA THR A 90 11.95 -15.57 -26.78
C THR A 90 10.72 -15.31 -25.89
N ALA A 91 9.91 -16.36 -25.66
CA ALA A 91 8.74 -16.27 -24.78
C ALA A 91 9.15 -16.05 -23.31
N GLU A 92 10.13 -16.82 -22.82
CA GLU A 92 10.67 -16.68 -21.47
C GLU A 92 11.27 -15.28 -21.25
N ILE A 93 12.06 -14.76 -22.18
CA ILE A 93 12.61 -13.39 -22.08
C ILE A 93 11.49 -12.36 -21.95
N ARG A 94 10.45 -12.46 -22.77
CA ARG A 94 9.33 -11.51 -22.73
C ARG A 94 8.56 -11.58 -21.41
N GLU A 95 8.24 -12.78 -20.96
CA GLU A 95 7.42 -13.00 -19.76
C GLU A 95 8.19 -12.68 -18.47
N ILE A 96 9.41 -13.19 -18.36
CA ILE A 96 10.30 -12.93 -17.21
C ILE A 96 10.69 -11.46 -17.18
N GLY A 97 11.02 -10.85 -18.33
CA GLY A 97 11.36 -9.42 -18.40
C GLY A 97 10.20 -8.50 -17.98
N ALA A 98 8.96 -8.82 -18.37
CA ALA A 98 7.79 -8.07 -17.93
C ALA A 98 7.55 -8.21 -16.41
N LEU A 99 7.69 -9.43 -15.88
CA LEU A 99 7.57 -9.68 -14.45
C LEU A 99 8.69 -9.00 -13.65
N PHE A 100 9.92 -9.02 -14.17
CA PHE A 100 11.09 -8.39 -13.57
C PHE A 100 10.95 -6.87 -13.52
N LYS A 101 10.53 -6.23 -14.62
CA LYS A 101 10.26 -4.80 -14.64
C LYS A 101 9.25 -4.40 -13.56
N ASN A 102 8.17 -5.16 -13.44
CA ASN A 102 7.14 -4.90 -12.44
C ASN A 102 7.62 -5.11 -11.00
N TYR A 103 8.58 -6.01 -10.79
CA TYR A 103 9.23 -6.25 -9.51
C TYR A 103 10.20 -5.10 -9.13
N GLU A 104 11.02 -4.64 -10.07
CA GLU A 104 11.96 -3.52 -9.87
C GLU A 104 11.23 -2.20 -9.59
N ASP A 105 10.15 -1.89 -10.32
CA ASP A 105 9.32 -0.69 -10.12
C ASP A 105 8.77 -0.58 -8.68
N ARG A 106 8.72 -1.70 -7.94
CA ARG A 106 8.26 -1.78 -6.54
C ARG A 106 9.38 -1.92 -5.51
N GLY A 107 10.62 -1.61 -5.88
CA GLY A 107 11.76 -1.66 -4.97
C GLY A 107 12.32 -3.07 -4.80
N GLY A 108 12.55 -3.77 -5.91
CA GLY A 108 13.18 -5.09 -5.98
C GLY A 108 14.48 -5.22 -5.18
N ASN A 109 15.03 -6.43 -5.12
CA ASN A 109 16.29 -6.69 -4.44
C ASN A 109 17.44 -7.00 -5.41
N GLY A 110 18.67 -6.73 -4.97
CA GLY A 110 19.87 -6.92 -5.78
C GLY A 110 20.11 -8.37 -6.22
N ALA A 111 19.69 -9.36 -5.43
CA ALA A 111 19.91 -10.76 -5.79
C ALA A 111 19.10 -11.20 -7.03
N ILE A 112 17.84 -10.76 -7.14
CA ILE A 112 17.01 -11.01 -8.32
C ILE A 112 17.51 -10.19 -9.51
N HIS A 113 17.97 -8.97 -9.28
CA HIS A 113 18.60 -8.13 -10.30
C HIS A 113 19.82 -8.83 -10.93
N ASP A 114 20.79 -9.25 -10.12
CA ASP A 114 22.00 -9.93 -10.57
C ASP A 114 21.68 -11.24 -11.32
N MET A 115 20.61 -11.93 -10.89
CA MET A 115 20.15 -13.15 -11.53
C MET A 115 19.51 -12.88 -12.90
N HIS A 116 18.76 -11.79 -13.02
CA HIS A 116 18.18 -11.34 -14.28
C HIS A 116 19.27 -10.93 -15.28
N GLU A 117 20.31 -10.23 -14.83
CA GLU A 117 21.46 -9.90 -15.69
C GLU A 117 22.13 -11.14 -16.26
N LYS A 118 22.29 -12.21 -15.47
CA LYS A 118 22.81 -13.49 -15.97
C LYS A 118 21.84 -14.15 -16.93
N PHE A 119 20.55 -14.16 -16.60
CA PHE A 119 19.50 -14.76 -17.41
C PHE A 119 19.45 -14.18 -18.84
N ILE A 120 19.50 -12.85 -18.99
CA ILE A 120 19.42 -12.21 -20.31
C ILE A 120 20.65 -12.43 -21.21
N THR A 121 21.74 -12.97 -20.65
CA THR A 121 22.95 -13.34 -21.41
C THR A 121 22.88 -14.75 -21.99
N LEU A 122 21.86 -15.54 -21.61
CA LEU A 122 21.67 -16.90 -22.14
C LEU A 122 21.35 -16.88 -23.63
N GLY A 123 21.87 -17.87 -24.36
CA GLY A 123 21.51 -18.06 -25.76
C GLY A 123 20.03 -18.40 -25.93
N ILE A 124 19.41 -17.87 -26.99
CA ILE A 124 18.00 -18.12 -27.31
C ILE A 124 17.86 -19.39 -28.14
N HIS A 125 17.03 -20.33 -27.68
CA HIS A 125 16.68 -21.56 -28.38
C HIS A 125 15.16 -21.74 -28.39
N ASP A 126 14.53 -21.25 -29.44
CA ASP A 126 13.10 -21.49 -29.67
C ASP A 126 12.95 -22.84 -30.39
N TYR A 127 12.27 -23.81 -29.76
CA TYR A 127 11.82 -25.00 -30.47
C TYR A 127 10.62 -24.60 -31.34
N LEU A 128 10.83 -24.59 -32.66
CA LEU A 128 9.75 -24.49 -33.65
C LEU A 128 8.90 -25.75 -33.64
#